data_AF-A0A5C7K731-F1
#
_entry.id   AF-A0A5C7K731-F1
#
_cell.length_a   1.000
_cell.length_b   1.000
_cell.length_c   1.000
_cell.angle_alpha   90.00
_cell.angle_beta   90.00
_cell.angle_gamma   90.00
#
_symmetry.space_group_name_H-M   'P 1'
#
loop_
_entity.id
_entity.type
_entity.pdbx_description
1 polymer ?
#
loop_
_entity_poly.entity_id
_entity_poly.type
_entity_poly.pdbx_seq_one_letter_code
_entity_poly.pdbx_strand_id
1 'polypeptide(L)'
;MNATVGALVGPWQLTYEFDDLTRQSVWNNPAIDLEKSNKEKLAALGIPERAARNLTRNKWFTPTLQTALVARIESLGKIKGIESVVTAAAAAQGESRARFLLESVGMLAEAHRKETPFVEIRMSNLVPAGITSGGRLVAAVGIDYGIWDKDAAAFVQRKEFAGGGKTLLVAGALSTQAQQMITKAGWEVKPRLRSARKP
;
A
#
# COMPACT_ATOMS: atom_id res chain seq x y z
N MET A 1 9.83 -44.73 -7.55
CA MET A 1 8.84 -43.68 -7.29
C MET A 1 8.97 -43.28 -5.84
N ASN A 2 9.42 -42.06 -5.54
CA ASN A 2 9.38 -41.45 -4.20
C ASN A 2 9.37 -39.93 -4.39
N ALA A 3 8.19 -39.31 -4.28
CA ALA A 3 8.04 -37.87 -4.30
C ALA A 3 7.74 -37.41 -2.86
N THR A 4 8.77 -36.88 -2.21
CA THR A 4 8.64 -36.19 -0.93
C THR A 4 8.00 -34.82 -1.20
N VAL A 5 6.69 -34.71 -0.97
CA VAL A 5 5.99 -33.43 -0.95
C VAL A 5 6.38 -32.71 0.34
N GLY A 6 7.34 -31.79 0.22
CA GLY A 6 7.67 -30.82 1.26
C GLY A 6 6.56 -29.77 1.34
N ALA A 7 5.55 -30.03 2.16
CA ALA A 7 4.52 -29.06 2.49
C ALA A 7 5.11 -28.00 3.43
N LEU A 8 5.50 -26.85 2.86
CA LEU A 8 5.72 -25.62 3.63
C LEU A 8 4.35 -25.08 4.08
N VAL A 9 3.82 -25.63 5.17
CA VAL A 9 2.68 -25.07 5.88
C VAL A 9 3.19 -23.94 6.76
N GLY A 10 3.32 -22.74 6.19
CA GLY A 10 3.41 -21.51 6.98
C GLY A 10 2.04 -21.21 7.59
N PRO A 11 1.95 -20.82 8.88
CA PRO A 11 0.66 -20.57 9.52
C PRO A 11 -0.05 -19.36 8.89
N TRP A 12 -1.19 -19.61 8.24
CA TRP A 12 -2.08 -18.62 7.63
C TRP A 12 -2.91 -17.80 8.64
N GLN A 13 -2.44 -17.64 9.88
CA GLN A 13 -3.15 -16.92 10.93
C GLN A 13 -2.66 -15.46 11.03
N LEU A 14 -2.98 -14.65 10.02
CA LEU A 14 -3.03 -13.19 10.15
C LEU A 14 -4.39 -12.70 9.62
N THR A 15 -5.47 -13.30 10.12
CA THR A 15 -6.79 -12.67 10.14
C THR A 15 -6.94 -11.88 11.44
N TYR A 16 -6.15 -10.82 11.57
CA TYR A 16 -6.37 -9.76 12.55
C TYR A 16 -6.32 -8.46 11.76
N GLU A 17 -7.39 -7.66 11.83
CA GLU A 17 -7.47 -6.38 11.14
C GLU A 17 -6.18 -5.58 11.42
N PHE A 18 -5.56 -5.02 10.39
CA PHE A 18 -4.27 -4.33 10.47
C PHE A 18 -4.20 -3.28 11.59
N ASP A 19 -5.36 -2.73 11.95
CA ASP A 19 -5.53 -1.75 13.00
C ASP A 19 -5.35 -2.36 14.41
N ASP A 20 -5.79 -3.61 14.65
CA ASP A 20 -5.65 -4.27 15.95
C ASP A 20 -4.22 -4.76 16.22
N LEU A 21 -3.52 -5.29 15.21
CA LEU A 21 -2.11 -5.66 15.35
C LEU A 21 -1.23 -4.44 15.61
N THR A 22 -1.50 -3.34 14.92
CA THR A 22 -0.80 -2.06 15.13
C THR A 22 -1.11 -1.51 16.53
N ARG A 23 -2.38 -1.52 16.93
CA ARG A 23 -2.83 -1.06 18.25
C ARG A 23 -2.17 -1.88 19.36
N GLN A 24 -2.27 -3.20 19.31
CA GLN A 24 -1.74 -4.08 20.35
C GLN A 24 -0.21 -4.04 20.46
N SER A 25 0.49 -3.88 19.33
CA SER A 25 1.96 -3.75 19.32
C SER A 25 2.43 -2.42 19.91
N VAL A 26 1.73 -1.31 19.62
CA VAL A 26 2.10 0.02 20.12
C VAL A 26 1.85 0.19 21.61
N TRP A 27 0.81 -0.45 22.17
CA TRP A 27 0.49 -0.32 23.59
C TRP A 27 1.38 -1.18 24.50
N ASN A 28 1.99 -2.25 23.98
CA ASN A 28 2.71 -3.22 24.80
C ASN A 28 4.24 -3.16 24.64
N ASN A 29 4.76 -2.45 23.65
CA ASN A 29 6.20 -2.40 23.37
C ASN A 29 6.75 -0.95 23.42
N PRO A 30 7.92 -0.73 24.03
CA PRO A 30 8.69 0.49 23.87
C PRO A 30 8.93 0.84 22.38
N ALA A 31 8.95 2.13 22.04
CA ALA A 31 9.16 2.59 20.66
C ALA A 31 10.47 2.07 20.02
N ILE A 32 11.50 1.83 20.82
CA ILE A 32 12.79 1.28 20.36
C ILE A 32 12.68 -0.18 19.89
N ASP A 33 11.80 -0.97 20.51
CA ASP A 33 11.56 -2.36 20.12
C ASP A 33 10.74 -2.43 18.83
N LEU A 34 9.83 -1.48 18.62
CA LEU A 34 9.10 -1.32 17.36
C LEU A 34 10.04 -0.95 16.21
N GLU A 35 10.97 -0.02 16.42
CA GLU A 35 11.94 0.36 15.38
C GLU A 35 12.82 -0.84 14.97
N LYS A 36 13.30 -1.60 15.96
CA LYS A 36 14.11 -2.80 15.71
C LYS A 36 13.31 -3.84 14.91
N SER A 37 12.10 -4.17 15.36
CA SER A 37 11.22 -5.13 14.67
C SER A 37 10.90 -4.69 13.23
N ASN A 38 10.60 -3.39 13.04
CA ASN A 38 10.34 -2.83 11.71
C ASN A 38 11.55 -2.99 10.79
N LYS A 39 12.78 -2.72 11.28
CA LYS A 39 14.01 -2.90 10.49
C LYS A 39 14.24 -4.36 10.10
N GLU A 40 14.02 -5.30 11.01
CA GLU A 40 14.16 -6.74 10.76
C GLU A 40 13.17 -7.21 9.67
N LYS A 41 11.91 -6.80 9.76
CA LYS A 41 10.88 -7.10 8.76
C LYS A 41 11.20 -6.51 7.39
N LEU A 42 11.62 -5.24 7.34
CA LEU A 42 12.04 -4.59 6.10
C LEU A 42 13.25 -5.30 5.47
N ALA A 43 14.23 -5.71 6.28
CA ALA A 43 15.39 -6.48 5.81
C ALA A 43 14.98 -7.84 5.23
N ALA A 44 14.04 -8.56 5.86
CA ALA A 44 13.51 -9.82 5.34
C ALA A 44 12.83 -9.66 3.96
N LEU A 45 12.25 -8.48 3.69
CA LEU A 45 11.66 -8.12 2.40
C LEU A 45 12.72 -7.65 1.36
N GLY A 46 14.00 -7.58 1.74
CA GLY A 46 15.08 -7.13 0.88
C GLY A 46 15.20 -5.61 0.77
N ILE A 47 14.59 -4.85 1.68
CA ILE A 47 14.72 -3.40 1.73
C ILE A 47 16.11 -3.02 2.26
N PRO A 48 16.85 -2.12 1.58
CA PRO A 48 18.15 -1.68 2.06
C PRO A 48 18.06 -0.97 3.41
N GLU A 49 19.04 -1.22 4.28
CA GLU A 49 19.10 -0.62 5.61
C GLU A 49 19.06 0.92 5.56
N ARG A 50 19.66 1.52 4.52
CA ARG A 50 19.60 2.98 4.29
C ARG A 50 18.17 3.47 4.11
N ALA A 51 17.34 2.77 3.33
CA ALA A 51 15.94 3.15 3.12
C ALA A 51 15.14 3.03 4.42
N ALA A 52 15.34 1.93 5.17
CA ALA A 52 14.72 1.75 6.49
C ALA A 52 15.12 2.87 7.48
N ARG A 53 16.40 3.22 7.57
CA ARG A 53 16.88 4.34 8.41
C ARG A 53 16.31 5.69 7.99
N ASN A 54 16.09 5.92 6.70
CA ASN A 54 15.49 7.16 6.23
C ASN A 54 14.01 7.26 6.63
N LEU A 55 13.27 6.14 6.58
CA LEU A 55 11.90 6.07 7.08
C LEU A 55 11.84 6.39 8.58
N THR A 56 12.73 5.80 9.40
CA THR A 56 12.69 6.01 10.85
C THR A 56 12.99 7.46 11.25
N ARG A 57 13.77 8.18 10.43
CA ARG A 57 14.08 9.61 10.62
C ARG A 57 12.98 10.56 10.15
N ASN A 58 11.94 10.08 9.46
CA ASN A 58 10.86 10.95 9.02
C ASN A 58 9.93 11.30 10.19
N LYS A 59 10.02 12.54 10.68
CA LYS A 59 9.17 13.06 11.77
C LYS A 59 7.66 12.99 11.50
N TRP A 60 7.23 12.98 10.23
CA TRP A 60 5.82 12.89 9.85
C TRP A 60 5.28 11.46 9.86
N PHE A 61 6.18 10.47 9.90
CA PHE A 61 5.86 9.06 9.98
C PHE A 61 6.19 8.60 11.40
N THR A 62 5.24 8.75 12.33
CA THR A 62 5.43 8.35 13.73
C THR A 62 5.72 6.85 13.85
N PRO A 63 6.32 6.36 14.96
CA PRO A 63 6.59 4.93 15.14
C PRO A 63 5.37 4.04 14.88
N THR A 64 4.18 4.46 15.31
CA THR A 64 2.90 3.79 15.00
C THR A 64 2.63 3.70 13.52
N LEU A 65 2.77 4.81 12.77
CA LEU A 65 2.57 4.81 11.32
C LEU A 65 3.61 3.94 10.63
N GLN A 66 4.87 3.97 11.07
CA GLN A 66 5.94 3.13 10.53
C GLN A 66 5.59 1.65 10.69
N THR A 67 5.20 1.22 11.89
CA THR A 67 4.78 -0.16 12.16
C THR A 67 3.58 -0.57 11.31
N ALA A 68 2.58 0.30 11.18
CA ALA A 68 1.42 0.05 10.32
C ALA A 68 1.82 -0.11 8.84
N LEU A 69 2.72 0.74 8.35
CA LEU A 69 3.22 0.66 6.97
C LEU A 69 4.00 -0.63 6.75
N VAL A 70 4.91 -0.99 7.66
CA VAL A 70 5.70 -2.22 7.56
C VAL A 70 4.78 -3.44 7.53
N ALA A 71 3.75 -3.49 8.37
CA ALA A 71 2.76 -4.57 8.34
C ALA A 71 2.02 -4.65 6.99
N ARG A 72 1.62 -3.51 6.42
CA ARG A 72 0.95 -3.46 5.10
C ARG A 72 1.90 -3.92 3.98
N ILE A 73 3.16 -3.50 4.01
CA ILE A 73 4.19 -3.93 3.06
C ILE A 73 4.47 -5.44 3.20
N GLU A 74 4.57 -5.96 4.42
CA GLU A 74 4.76 -7.39 4.70
C GLU A 74 3.64 -8.23 4.08
N SER A 75 2.39 -7.75 4.14
CA SER A 75 1.25 -8.43 3.52
C SER A 75 1.22 -8.41 1.99
N LEU A 76 2.01 -7.53 1.34
CA LEU A 76 2.26 -7.54 -0.10
C LEU A 76 3.38 -8.53 -0.47
N GLY A 77 4.18 -8.96 0.52
CA GLY A 77 5.33 -9.84 0.31
C GLY A 77 6.46 -9.18 -0.47
N LYS A 78 7.41 -10.01 -0.92
CA LYS A 78 8.59 -9.58 -1.68
C LYS A 78 8.24 -9.41 -3.17
N ILE A 79 7.54 -8.32 -3.49
CA ILE A 79 7.23 -7.94 -4.88
C ILE A 79 8.25 -6.95 -5.43
N LYS A 80 8.41 -6.93 -6.76
CA LYS A 80 9.35 -6.02 -7.43
C LYS A 80 8.95 -4.57 -7.15
N GLY A 81 9.93 -3.71 -6.82
CA GLY A 81 9.70 -2.27 -6.62
C GLY A 81 9.20 -1.87 -5.23
N ILE A 82 9.05 -2.81 -4.28
CA ILE A 82 8.51 -2.53 -2.94
C ILE A 82 9.31 -1.49 -2.14
N GLU A 83 10.61 -1.35 -2.40
CA GLU A 83 11.46 -0.30 -1.85
C GLU A 83 10.98 1.13 -2.17
N SER A 84 10.33 1.32 -3.32
CA SER A 84 9.81 2.63 -3.72
C SER A 84 8.76 3.16 -2.75
N VAL A 85 7.99 2.28 -2.10
CA VAL A 85 7.01 2.65 -1.07
C VAL A 85 7.72 3.19 0.18
N VAL A 86 8.78 2.51 0.63
CA VAL A 86 9.58 2.92 1.80
C VAL A 86 10.28 4.25 1.52
N THR A 87 10.81 4.41 0.31
CA THR A 87 11.45 5.66 -0.14
C THR A 87 10.45 6.82 -0.18
N ALA A 88 9.25 6.60 -0.71
CA ALA A 88 8.20 7.61 -0.73
C ALA A 88 7.73 7.97 0.69
N ALA A 89 7.62 6.99 1.59
CA ALA A 89 7.28 7.23 2.99
C ALA A 89 8.36 8.03 3.72
N ALA A 90 9.64 7.76 3.45
CA ALA A 90 10.75 8.54 4.00
C ALA A 90 10.76 10.00 3.50
N ALA A 91 10.32 10.24 2.27
CA ALA A 91 10.25 11.58 1.66
C ALA A 91 8.94 12.33 1.97
N ALA A 92 7.92 11.68 2.51
CA ALA A 92 6.60 12.27 2.73
C ALA A 92 6.67 13.44 3.73
N GLN A 93 6.11 14.58 3.34
CA GLN A 93 6.07 15.79 4.17
C GLN A 93 4.65 16.15 4.60
N GLY A 94 4.43 16.16 5.91
CA GLY A 94 3.15 16.45 6.53
C GLY A 94 2.35 15.19 6.84
N GLU A 95 1.58 15.27 7.93
CA GLU A 95 0.79 14.17 8.45
C GLU A 95 -0.26 13.67 7.46
N SER A 96 -0.91 14.57 6.72
CA SER A 96 -1.88 14.22 5.66
C SER A 96 -1.26 13.35 4.57
N ARG A 97 -0.02 13.66 4.16
CA ARG A 97 0.70 12.88 3.14
C ARG A 97 1.13 11.50 3.67
N ALA A 98 1.55 11.43 4.94
CA ALA A 98 1.89 10.18 5.60
C ALA A 98 0.67 9.25 5.69
N ARG A 99 -0.48 9.77 6.14
CA ARG A 99 -1.74 9.01 6.21
C ARG A 99 -2.25 8.61 4.84
N PHE A 100 -2.19 9.52 3.86
CA PHE A 100 -2.56 9.24 2.48
C PHE A 100 -1.79 8.03 1.93
N LEU A 101 -0.47 8.02 2.07
CA LEU A 101 0.35 6.91 1.60
C LEU A 101 0.06 5.63 2.37
N LEU A 102 -0.01 5.70 3.70
CA LEU A 102 -0.32 4.56 4.55
C LEU A 102 -1.64 3.91 4.08
N GLU A 103 -2.69 4.71 3.93
CA GLU A 103 -4.01 4.27 3.51
C GLU A 103 -4.02 3.66 2.12
N SER A 104 -3.38 4.33 1.16
CA SER A 104 -3.27 3.86 -0.22
C SER A 104 -2.54 2.50 -0.30
N VAL A 105 -1.47 2.30 0.47
CA VAL A 105 -0.77 1.01 0.54
C VAL A 105 -1.65 -0.07 1.20
N GLY A 106 -2.45 0.31 2.20
CA GLY A 106 -3.40 -0.59 2.85
C GLY A 106 -4.48 -1.10 1.89
N MET A 107 -4.97 -0.23 1.01
CA MET A 107 -5.92 -0.61 -0.04
C MET A 107 -5.30 -1.59 -1.05
N LEU A 108 -4.04 -1.37 -1.46
CA LEU A 108 -3.34 -2.32 -2.33
C LEU A 108 -3.09 -3.65 -1.62
N ALA A 109 -2.68 -3.63 -0.35
CA ALA A 109 -2.53 -4.84 0.45
C ALA A 109 -3.83 -5.66 0.51
N GLU A 110 -4.97 -4.99 0.65
CA GLU A 110 -6.28 -5.65 0.63
C GLU A 110 -6.63 -6.21 -0.75
N ALA A 111 -6.43 -5.44 -1.82
CA ALA A 111 -6.65 -5.90 -3.19
C ALA A 111 -5.74 -7.08 -3.57
N HIS A 112 -4.47 -7.04 -3.16
CA HIS A 112 -3.50 -8.11 -3.39
C HIS A 112 -3.94 -9.45 -2.79
N ARG A 113 -4.63 -9.42 -1.64
CA ARG A 113 -5.14 -10.62 -0.96
C ARG A 113 -6.47 -11.11 -1.51
N LYS A 114 -7.37 -10.18 -1.88
CA LYS A 114 -8.76 -10.51 -2.27
C LYS A 114 -8.93 -10.73 -3.77
N GLU A 115 -8.06 -10.16 -4.59
CA GLU A 115 -8.12 -10.22 -6.04
C GLU A 115 -6.86 -10.89 -6.61
N THR A 116 -6.49 -10.59 -7.86
CA THR A 116 -5.25 -11.08 -8.46
C THR A 116 -4.04 -10.45 -7.77
N PRO A 117 -3.11 -11.25 -7.21
CA PRO A 117 -1.91 -10.73 -6.57
C PRO A 117 -1.05 -9.87 -7.51
N PHE A 118 -0.42 -8.86 -6.94
CA PHE A 118 0.54 -8.01 -7.64
C PHE A 118 1.91 -8.68 -7.70
N VAL A 119 2.62 -8.50 -8.81
CA VAL A 119 4.00 -8.97 -9.00
C VAL A 119 5.01 -7.81 -8.95
N GLU A 120 4.52 -6.59 -9.17
CA GLU A 120 5.30 -5.35 -9.13
C GLU A 120 4.47 -4.24 -8.49
N ILE A 121 5.14 -3.34 -7.79
CA ILE A 121 4.57 -2.08 -7.32
C ILE A 121 5.40 -0.91 -7.83
N ARG A 122 4.71 0.15 -8.24
CA ARG A 122 5.29 1.41 -8.69
C ARG A 122 4.74 2.54 -7.85
N MET A 123 5.56 3.56 -7.65
CA MET A 123 5.14 4.83 -7.10
C MET A 123 5.06 5.87 -8.20
N SER A 124 4.02 6.69 -8.16
CA SER A 124 3.98 7.95 -8.90
C SER A 124 3.77 9.08 -7.90
N ASN A 125 4.86 9.76 -7.58
CA ASN A 125 4.94 10.63 -6.40
C ASN A 125 4.50 9.85 -5.14
N LEU A 126 3.39 10.22 -4.49
CA LEU A 126 2.85 9.51 -3.33
C LEU A 126 1.80 8.44 -3.66
N VAL A 127 1.38 8.31 -4.91
CA VAL A 127 0.33 7.35 -5.28
C VAL A 127 0.97 6.00 -5.59
N PRO A 128 0.71 4.94 -4.80
CA PRO A 128 1.16 3.60 -5.11
C PRO A 128 0.25 2.94 -6.15
N ALA A 129 0.85 2.13 -7.03
CA ALA A 129 0.14 1.30 -7.99
C ALA A 129 0.71 -0.11 -8.05
N GLY A 130 -0.14 -1.11 -7.82
CA GLY A 130 0.18 -2.51 -8.01
C GLY A 130 -0.03 -2.95 -9.45
N ILE A 131 0.82 -3.85 -9.95
CA ILE A 131 0.74 -4.42 -11.30
C ILE A 131 0.61 -5.93 -11.15
N THR A 132 -0.44 -6.51 -11.74
CA THR A 132 -0.66 -7.96 -11.75
C THR A 132 0.20 -8.63 -12.84
N SER A 133 0.35 -9.95 -12.77
CA SER A 133 1.04 -10.72 -13.81
C SER A 133 0.44 -10.54 -15.22
N GLY A 134 -0.86 -10.23 -15.31
CA GLY A 134 -1.55 -9.91 -16.56
C GLY A 134 -1.40 -8.46 -17.05
N GLY A 135 -0.54 -7.66 -16.41
CA GLY A 135 -0.28 -6.27 -16.81
C GLY A 135 -1.39 -5.27 -16.45
N ARG A 136 -2.38 -5.67 -15.63
CA ARG A 136 -3.39 -4.75 -15.10
C ARG A 136 -2.77 -3.89 -14.01
N LEU A 137 -3.01 -2.58 -14.09
CA LEU A 137 -2.53 -1.62 -13.13
C LEU A 137 -3.65 -1.21 -12.18
N VAL A 138 -3.38 -1.26 -10.88
CA VAL A 138 -4.32 -0.85 -9.83
C VAL A 138 -3.65 0.23 -9.01
N ALA A 139 -4.05 1.49 -9.21
CA ALA A 139 -3.61 2.62 -8.38
C ALA A 139 -4.56 2.79 -7.20
N ALA A 140 -4.04 3.15 -6.02
CA ALA A 140 -4.85 3.39 -4.84
C ALA A 140 -4.69 4.83 -4.33
N VAL A 141 -5.81 5.48 -4.04
CA VAL A 141 -5.87 6.86 -3.57
C VAL A 141 -6.69 6.92 -2.30
N GLY A 142 -5.99 7.03 -1.16
CA GLY A 142 -6.55 7.12 0.19
C GLY A 142 -7.11 8.50 0.53
N ILE A 143 -8.10 8.97 -0.23
CA ILE A 143 -8.82 10.23 0.02
C ILE A 143 -10.28 9.98 0.41
N ASP A 144 -10.84 10.84 1.25
CA ASP A 144 -12.25 10.78 1.66
C ASP A 144 -13.19 11.33 0.57
N TYR A 145 -12.76 12.39 -0.12
CA TYR A 145 -13.52 12.99 -1.22
C TYR A 145 -12.59 13.60 -2.27
N GLY A 146 -12.75 13.19 -3.54
CA GLY A 146 -11.98 13.70 -4.67
C GLY A 146 -12.79 14.57 -5.61
N ILE A 147 -12.25 15.75 -5.93
CA ILE A 147 -12.78 16.64 -6.98
C ILE A 147 -11.91 16.59 -8.23
N TRP A 148 -12.44 17.10 -9.34
CA TRP A 148 -11.66 17.24 -10.56
C TRP A 148 -10.88 18.56 -10.52
N ASP A 149 -9.56 18.45 -10.51
CA ASP A 149 -8.64 19.59 -10.55
C ASP A 149 -7.46 19.30 -11.48
N LYS A 150 -6.49 20.23 -11.52
CA LYS A 150 -5.27 20.10 -12.32
C LYS A 150 -4.40 18.91 -11.92
N ASP A 151 -4.40 18.54 -10.64
CA ASP A 151 -3.56 17.46 -10.13
C ASP A 151 -4.17 16.09 -10.47
N ALA A 152 -5.50 15.97 -10.40
CA ALA A 152 -6.25 14.83 -10.88
C ALA A 152 -6.11 14.66 -12.40
N ALA A 153 -6.20 15.76 -13.16
CA ALA A 153 -5.98 15.75 -14.61
C ALA A 153 -4.56 15.30 -14.97
N ALA A 154 -3.55 15.82 -14.27
CA ALA A 154 -2.17 15.39 -14.47
C ALA A 154 -1.96 13.93 -14.10
N PHE A 155 -2.58 13.45 -13.02
CA PHE A 155 -2.48 12.07 -12.54
C PHE A 155 -2.95 11.05 -13.59
N VAL A 156 -4.13 11.24 -14.19
CA VAL A 156 -4.69 10.24 -15.12
C VAL A 156 -3.92 10.14 -16.44
N GLN A 157 -3.08 11.13 -16.74
CA GLN A 157 -2.23 11.21 -17.95
C GLN A 157 -0.79 10.71 -17.73
N ARG A 158 -0.46 10.26 -16.52
CA ARG A 158 0.90 9.82 -16.16
C ARG A 158 1.33 8.57 -16.95
N LYS A 159 2.48 8.67 -17.62
CA LYS A 159 2.99 7.64 -18.54
C LYS A 159 3.48 6.40 -17.82
N GLU A 160 3.92 6.53 -16.56
CA GLU A 160 4.29 5.39 -15.71
C GLU A 160 3.13 4.43 -15.44
N PHE A 161 1.89 4.90 -15.68
CA PHE A 161 0.66 4.12 -15.56
C PHE A 161 0.04 3.76 -16.92
N ALA A 162 0.74 3.97 -18.03
CA ALA A 162 0.34 3.48 -19.33
C ALA A 162 0.53 1.95 -19.40
N GLY A 163 -0.42 1.24 -20.03
CA GLY A 163 -0.38 -0.23 -20.12
C GLY A 163 -1.76 -0.86 -20.28
N GLY A 164 -1.93 -2.08 -19.77
CA GLY A 164 -3.19 -2.81 -19.74
C GLY A 164 -4.30 -2.09 -18.95
N GLY A 165 -5.40 -2.79 -18.63
CA GLY A 165 -6.51 -2.18 -17.90
C GLY A 165 -6.06 -1.41 -16.66
N LYS A 166 -6.57 -0.18 -16.48
CA LYS A 166 -6.22 0.72 -15.38
C LYS A 166 -7.39 0.81 -14.42
N THR A 167 -7.17 0.48 -13.16
CA THR A 167 -8.17 0.60 -12.10
C THR A 167 -7.70 1.62 -11.07
N LEU A 168 -8.58 2.52 -10.65
CA LEU A 168 -8.37 3.46 -9.57
C LEU A 168 -9.22 3.04 -8.38
N LEU A 169 -8.58 2.58 -7.31
CA LEU A 169 -9.21 2.36 -6.01
C LEU A 169 -9.28 3.67 -5.25
N VAL A 170 -10.46 4.04 -4.76
CA VAL A 170 -10.68 5.25 -3.95
C VAL A 170 -11.25 4.88 -2.59
N ALA A 171 -10.66 5.39 -1.50
CA ALA A 171 -11.12 5.10 -0.14
C ALA A 171 -12.54 5.62 0.11
N GLY A 172 -12.78 6.89 -0.19
CA GLY A 172 -14.08 7.53 -0.10
C GLY A 172 -14.76 7.68 -1.46
N ALA A 173 -15.30 8.88 -1.73
CA ALA A 173 -16.09 9.15 -2.93
C ALA A 173 -15.38 10.11 -3.89
N LEU A 174 -15.81 10.11 -5.15
CA LEU A 174 -15.44 11.12 -6.13
C LEU A 174 -16.67 11.96 -6.48
N SER A 175 -16.47 13.23 -6.77
CA SER A 175 -17.49 14.05 -7.43
C SER A 175 -17.88 13.43 -8.78
N THR A 176 -19.11 13.65 -9.22
CA THR A 176 -19.62 13.16 -10.51
C THR A 176 -18.69 13.57 -11.67
N GLN A 177 -18.20 14.81 -11.65
CA GLN A 177 -17.26 15.32 -12.65
C GLN A 177 -15.93 14.56 -12.61
N ALA A 178 -15.35 14.34 -11.43
CA ALA A 178 -14.10 13.60 -11.30
C ALA A 178 -14.24 12.16 -11.81
N GLN A 179 -15.31 11.47 -11.43
CA GLN A 179 -15.56 10.10 -11.89
C GLN A 179 -15.69 10.05 -13.42
N GLN A 180 -16.46 10.96 -14.02
CA GLN A 180 -16.61 11.02 -15.49
C GLN A 180 -15.28 11.27 -16.19
N MET A 181 -14.48 12.22 -15.71
CA MET A 181 -13.21 12.58 -16.35
C MET A 181 -12.15 11.50 -16.21
N ILE A 182 -12.09 10.83 -15.05
CA ILE A 182 -11.20 9.69 -14.82
C ILE A 182 -11.59 8.52 -15.73
N THR A 183 -12.89 8.21 -15.84
CA THR A 183 -13.38 7.16 -16.76
C THR A 183 -13.11 7.49 -18.22
N LYS A 184 -13.30 8.76 -18.63
CA LYS A 184 -12.93 9.23 -19.98
C LYS A 184 -11.44 9.08 -20.28
N ALA A 185 -10.58 9.16 -19.27
CA ALA A 185 -9.14 8.90 -19.40
C ALA A 185 -8.78 7.39 -19.43
N GLY A 186 -9.79 6.51 -19.51
CA GLY A 186 -9.64 5.07 -19.64
C GLY A 186 -9.31 4.35 -18.34
N TRP A 187 -9.72 4.92 -17.20
CA TRP A 187 -9.60 4.29 -15.88
C TRP A 187 -10.94 3.74 -15.42
N GLU A 188 -10.95 2.53 -14.87
CA GLU A 188 -12.07 2.00 -14.12
C GLU A 188 -11.99 2.50 -12.67
N VAL A 189 -13.01 3.20 -12.18
CA VAL A 189 -13.06 3.65 -10.78
C VAL A 189 -13.77 2.60 -9.93
N LYS A 190 -13.12 2.13 -8.87
CA LYS A 190 -13.73 1.24 -7.88
C LYS A 190 -13.62 1.84 -6.48
N PRO A 191 -14.66 1.70 -5.64
CA PRO A 191 -14.52 2.01 -4.22
C PRO A 191 -13.53 1.03 -3.59
N ARG A 192 -12.95 1.42 -2.44
CA ARG A 192 -12.19 0.50 -1.60
C ARG A 192 -13.03 -0.75 -1.34
N LEU A 193 -12.42 -1.92 -1.49
CA LEU A 193 -13.01 -3.18 -1.07
C LEU A 193 -13.32 -3.07 0.43
N ARG A 194 -14.59 -2.91 0.81
CA ARG A 194 -14.95 -2.93 2.23
C ARG A 194 -14.80 -4.38 2.72
N SER A 195 -14.06 -4.58 3.80
CA SER A 195 -14.25 -5.78 4.61
C SER A 195 -15.67 -5.74 5.17
N ALA A 196 -16.45 -6.81 5.00
CA ALA A 196 -17.75 -6.91 5.63
C ALA A 196 -17.52 -6.87 7.15
N ARG A 197 -17.91 -5.77 7.79
CA ARG A 197 -17.97 -5.71 9.24
C ARG A 197 -19.09 -6.67 9.64
N LYS A 198 -18.74 -7.84 10.19
CA LYS A 198 -19.75 -8.72 10.78
C LYS A 198 -20.31 -7.97 12.01
N PRO A 199 -21.64 -7.89 12.18
CA PRO A 199 -22.26 -7.17 13.28
C PRO A 199 -21.82 -7.72 14.64
#